data_AF-A0A1Q7WTI7-F1
#
_entry.id   AF-A0A1Q7WTI7-F1
#
_cell.length_a   1.000
_cell.length_b   1.000
_cell.length_c   1.000
_cell.angle_alpha   90.00
_cell.angle_beta   90.00
_cell.angle_gamma   90.00
#
_symmetry.space_group_name_H-M   'P 1'
#
loop_
_entity.id
_entity.type
_entity.pdbx_description
1 polymer ?
#
loop_
_entity_poly.entity_id
_entity_poly.type
_entity_poly.pdbx_seq_one_letter_code
_entity_poly.pdbx_strand_id
1 'polypeptide(L)'
;MGLLAILDTGAPDLVGEFTARADEALLLSIVVQEWGVRASPEEIRRLEPSVRLEALAGRLREEQRLAFADAPWLAGRVERFQARLRALEAYRPDPYSGQILLLRTAETGSDDDVASDYPHDPAMGWQAFSREEVAVHVVPGSHATMADEPHVVSLVEQLETRLNASCARGAVAARAELRRN
;
A
#
# COMPACT_ATOMS: atom_id res chain seq x y z
N MET A 1 10.67 21.78 6.53
CA MET A 1 10.75 20.38 6.12
C MET A 1 9.35 19.93 5.71
N GLY A 2 9.24 19.10 4.67
CA GLY A 2 7.95 18.57 4.21
C GLY A 2 7.40 17.47 5.12
N LEU A 3 6.16 17.05 4.88
CA LEU A 3 5.62 15.81 5.44
C LEU A 3 5.91 14.67 4.46
N LEU A 4 6.49 13.56 4.94
CA LEU A 4 6.51 12.29 4.22
C LEU A 4 5.58 11.32 4.95
N ALA A 5 4.48 10.96 4.30
CA ALA A 5 3.51 9.99 4.81
C ALA A 5 3.50 8.75 3.91
N ILE A 6 3.56 7.58 4.53
CA ILE A 6 3.47 6.27 3.90
C ILE A 6 2.14 5.64 4.31
N LEU A 7 1.40 5.12 3.33
CA LEU A 7 0.10 4.49 3.53
C LEU A 7 0.27 2.99 3.39
N ASP A 8 0.22 2.30 4.53
CA ASP A 8 0.06 0.85 4.65
C ASP A 8 0.89 0.03 3.65
N THR A 9 2.17 0.37 3.50
CA THR A 9 3.10 -0.32 2.59
C THR A 9 4.46 -0.46 3.26
N GLY A 10 5.15 -1.57 2.99
CA GLY A 10 6.48 -1.86 3.50
C GLY A 10 7.58 -1.04 2.84
N ALA A 11 8.75 -1.00 3.47
CA ALA A 11 9.92 -0.38 2.88
C ALA A 11 10.37 -1.13 1.61
N PRO A 12 11.08 -0.46 0.68
CA PRO A 12 11.42 -1.03 -0.63
C PRO A 12 12.14 -2.39 -0.60
N ASP A 13 12.92 -2.67 0.45
CA ASP A 13 13.68 -3.91 0.58
C ASP A 13 12.79 -5.17 0.59
N LEU A 14 11.54 -5.05 1.04
CA LEU A 14 10.59 -6.17 1.10
C LEU A 14 10.03 -6.56 -0.27
N VAL A 15 10.06 -5.64 -1.24
CA VAL A 15 9.51 -5.89 -2.57
C VAL A 15 10.25 -7.04 -3.24
N GLY A 16 11.56 -7.16 -3.04
CA GLY A 16 12.35 -8.27 -3.56
C GLY A 16 11.97 -9.62 -2.94
N GLU A 17 11.62 -9.66 -1.65
CA GLU A 17 11.16 -10.88 -0.99
C GLU A 17 9.76 -11.28 -1.47
N PHE A 18 8.86 -10.30 -1.61
CA PHE A 18 7.53 -10.51 -2.18
C PHE A 18 7.60 -11.04 -3.62
N THR A 19 8.39 -10.42 -4.50
CA THR A 19 8.50 -10.84 -5.90
C THR A 19 9.12 -12.21 -6.04
N ALA A 20 10.06 -12.59 -5.17
CA ALA A 20 10.67 -13.92 -5.15
C ALA A 20 9.67 -15.04 -4.80
N ARG A 21 8.64 -14.74 -3.98
CA ARG A 21 7.61 -15.73 -3.57
C ARG A 21 6.32 -15.68 -4.42
N ALA A 22 6.08 -14.60 -5.15
CA ALA A 22 4.81 -14.39 -5.83
C ALA A 22 4.61 -15.30 -7.05
N ASP A 23 3.58 -16.16 -7.00
CA ASP A 23 3.08 -16.92 -8.14
C ASP A 23 1.89 -16.23 -8.81
N GLU A 24 1.48 -16.72 -9.98
CA GLU A 24 0.34 -16.19 -10.74
C GLU A 24 -0.93 -16.08 -9.86
N ALA A 25 -1.19 -17.09 -9.03
CA ALA A 25 -2.37 -17.12 -8.18
C ALA A 25 -2.38 -16.01 -7.12
N LEU A 26 -1.23 -15.75 -6.47
CA LEU A 26 -1.09 -14.63 -5.55
C LEU A 26 -1.28 -13.28 -6.25
N LEU A 27 -0.69 -13.10 -7.44
CA LEU A 27 -0.86 -11.86 -8.21
C LEU A 27 -2.32 -11.63 -8.62
N LEU A 28 -3.01 -12.70 -9.04
CA LEU A 28 -4.43 -12.64 -9.38
C LEU A 28 -5.27 -12.30 -8.15
N SER A 29 -5.01 -12.93 -7.01
CA SER A 29 -5.67 -12.67 -5.72
C SER A 29 -5.66 -11.19 -5.37
N ILE A 30 -4.47 -10.59 -5.35
CA ILE A 30 -4.27 -9.16 -5.04
C ILE A 30 -5.02 -8.29 -6.06
N VAL A 31 -4.86 -8.57 -7.36
CA VAL A 31 -5.47 -7.76 -8.41
C VAL A 31 -6.98 -7.83 -8.40
N VAL A 32 -7.62 -8.97 -8.11
CA VAL A 32 -9.09 -9.03 -8.07
C VAL A 32 -9.65 -8.42 -6.77
N GLN A 33 -8.87 -8.52 -5.68
CA GLN A 33 -9.21 -7.91 -4.39
C GLN A 33 -9.18 -6.38 -4.44
N GLU A 34 -8.24 -5.77 -5.19
CA GLU A 34 -8.23 -4.33 -5.51
C GLU A 34 -9.57 -3.86 -6.12
N TRP A 35 -10.36 -4.78 -6.70
CA TRP A 35 -11.64 -4.51 -7.35
C TRP A 35 -12.83 -5.08 -6.58
N GLY A 36 -12.63 -5.50 -5.33
CA GLY A 36 -13.70 -5.95 -4.42
C GLY A 36 -14.06 -7.43 -4.51
N VAL A 37 -13.43 -8.21 -5.39
CA VAL A 37 -13.61 -9.68 -5.44
C VAL A 37 -12.64 -10.34 -4.47
N ARG A 38 -13.15 -10.97 -3.42
CA ARG A 38 -12.33 -11.75 -2.48
C ARG A 38 -12.08 -13.15 -3.05
N ALA A 39 -10.82 -13.49 -3.31
CA ALA A 39 -10.43 -14.81 -3.81
C ALA A 39 -9.03 -15.12 -3.27
N SER A 40 -8.87 -16.15 -2.46
CA SER A 40 -7.53 -16.44 -1.92
C SER A 40 -6.61 -17.09 -2.97
N PRO A 41 -5.28 -17.00 -2.82
CA PRO A 41 -4.33 -17.67 -3.69
C PRO A 41 -4.58 -19.18 -3.74
N GLU A 42 -4.93 -19.80 -2.60
CA GLU A 42 -5.22 -21.24 -2.52
C GLU A 42 -6.49 -21.61 -3.29
N GLU A 43 -7.54 -20.78 -3.24
CA GLU A 43 -8.75 -20.97 -4.04
C GLU A 43 -8.43 -20.89 -5.53
N ILE A 44 -7.63 -19.90 -5.95
CA ILE A 44 -7.23 -19.72 -7.35
C ILE A 44 -6.33 -20.87 -7.81
N ARG A 45 -5.42 -21.37 -6.96
CA ARG A 45 -4.55 -22.51 -7.27
C ARG A 45 -5.32 -23.79 -7.57
N ARG A 46 -6.51 -23.98 -6.98
CA ARG A 46 -7.39 -25.13 -7.24
C ARG A 46 -8.06 -25.09 -8.61
N LEU A 47 -8.10 -23.93 -9.25
CA LEU A 47 -8.59 -23.79 -10.63
C LEU A 47 -7.50 -24.21 -11.61
N GLU A 48 -7.92 -24.84 -12.72
CA GLU A 48 -7.04 -25.12 -13.86
C GLU A 48 -6.43 -23.81 -14.38
N PRO A 49 -5.10 -23.74 -14.62
CA PRO A 49 -4.44 -22.50 -15.02
C PRO A 49 -5.09 -21.82 -16.23
N SER A 50 -5.53 -22.61 -17.22
CA SER A 50 -6.14 -22.10 -18.45
C SER A 50 -7.48 -21.40 -18.25
N VAL A 51 -8.16 -21.57 -17.10
CA VAL A 51 -9.49 -20.98 -16.84
C VAL A 51 -9.49 -19.91 -15.75
N ARG A 52 -8.39 -19.73 -15.01
CA ARG A 52 -8.29 -18.79 -13.88
C ARG A 52 -8.74 -17.38 -14.25
N LEU A 53 -8.21 -16.84 -15.35
CA LEU A 53 -8.50 -15.49 -15.81
C LEU A 53 -9.99 -15.33 -16.15
N GLU A 54 -10.56 -16.27 -16.89
CA GLU A 54 -11.98 -16.19 -17.29
C GLU A 54 -12.91 -16.35 -16.09
N ALA A 55 -12.60 -17.27 -15.17
CA ALA A 55 -13.38 -17.49 -13.96
C ALA A 55 -13.39 -16.23 -13.07
N LEU A 56 -12.23 -15.62 -12.85
CA LEU A 56 -12.09 -14.41 -12.03
C LEU A 56 -12.70 -13.17 -12.71
N ALA A 57 -12.55 -13.04 -14.03
CA ALA A 57 -13.24 -11.99 -14.79
C ALA A 57 -14.77 -12.15 -14.72
N GLY A 58 -15.27 -13.39 -14.75
CA GLY A 58 -16.68 -13.70 -14.51
C GLY A 58 -17.18 -13.18 -13.16
N ARG A 59 -16.42 -13.45 -12.09
CA ARG A 59 -16.72 -12.94 -10.74
C ARG A 59 -16.75 -11.41 -10.69
N LEU A 60 -15.80 -10.73 -11.33
CA LEU A 60 -15.80 -9.27 -11.41
C LEU A 60 -17.04 -8.72 -12.15
N ARG A 61 -17.50 -9.40 -13.21
CA ARG A 61 -18.74 -9.03 -13.91
C ARG A 61 -19.97 -9.24 -13.04
N GLU A 62 -20.04 -10.34 -12.31
CA GLU A 62 -21.23 -10.76 -11.56
C GLU A 62 -21.33 -10.09 -10.18
N GLU A 63 -20.26 -10.12 -9.39
CA GLU A 63 -20.21 -9.60 -8.02
C GLU A 63 -20.08 -8.08 -7.99
N GLN A 64 -19.23 -7.53 -8.87
CA GLN A 64 -18.86 -6.11 -8.85
C GLN A 64 -19.48 -5.32 -10.01
N ARG A 65 -20.29 -5.99 -10.85
CA ARG A 65 -21.02 -5.39 -11.99
C ARG A 65 -20.10 -4.71 -13.00
N LEU A 66 -18.85 -5.16 -13.11
CA LEU A 66 -17.86 -4.63 -14.03
C LEU A 66 -18.03 -5.27 -15.41
N ALA A 67 -19.04 -4.85 -16.17
CA ALA A 67 -19.43 -5.49 -17.44
C ALA A 67 -18.29 -5.58 -18.49
N PHE A 68 -17.28 -4.71 -18.40
CA PHE A 68 -16.12 -4.71 -19.30
C PHE A 68 -15.04 -5.74 -18.92
N ALA A 69 -15.10 -6.33 -17.73
CA ALA A 69 -14.05 -7.20 -17.24
C ALA A 69 -14.05 -8.52 -18.02
N ASP A 70 -12.94 -8.85 -18.68
CA ASP A 70 -12.68 -10.11 -19.37
C ASP A 70 -11.27 -10.62 -19.06
N ALA A 71 -10.94 -11.84 -19.52
CA ALA A 71 -9.63 -12.43 -19.30
C ALA A 71 -8.47 -11.55 -19.81
N PRO A 72 -8.49 -10.98 -21.04
CA PRO A 72 -7.46 -10.05 -21.49
C PRO A 72 -7.31 -8.80 -20.62
N TRP A 73 -8.42 -8.19 -20.19
CA TRP A 73 -8.38 -7.04 -19.30
C TRP A 73 -7.72 -7.38 -17.96
N LEU A 74 -8.06 -8.53 -17.38
CA LEU A 74 -7.49 -8.99 -16.11
C LEU A 74 -6.00 -9.36 -16.27
N ALA A 75 -5.62 -10.03 -17.35
CA ALA A 75 -4.22 -10.30 -17.66
C ALA A 75 -3.40 -9.00 -17.74
N GLY A 76 -3.92 -7.98 -18.45
CA GLY A 76 -3.27 -6.68 -18.54
C GLY A 76 -3.17 -5.96 -17.18
N ARG A 77 -4.07 -6.22 -16.24
CA ARG A 77 -3.95 -5.70 -14.85
C ARG A 77 -2.80 -6.35 -14.11
N VAL A 78 -2.67 -7.68 -14.21
CA VAL A 78 -1.55 -8.43 -13.63
C VAL A 78 -0.23 -7.96 -14.22
N GLU A 79 -0.13 -7.78 -15.53
CA GLU A 79 1.07 -7.26 -16.20
C GLU A 79 1.47 -5.88 -15.68
N ARG A 80 0.50 -4.97 -15.50
CA ARG A 80 0.74 -3.64 -14.92
C ARG A 80 1.17 -3.71 -13.46
N PHE A 81 0.60 -4.62 -12.67
CA PHE A 81 1.04 -4.86 -11.31
C PHE A 81 2.49 -5.35 -11.26
N GLN A 82 2.84 -6.34 -12.08
CA GLN A 82 4.23 -6.80 -12.21
C GLN A 82 5.19 -5.69 -12.66
N ALA A 83 4.77 -4.79 -13.54
CA ALA A 83 5.57 -3.63 -13.92
C ALA A 83 5.81 -2.66 -12.75
N ARG A 84 4.82 -2.44 -11.88
CA ARG A 84 4.97 -1.66 -10.64
C ARG A 84 6.01 -2.32 -9.71
N LEU A 85 5.93 -3.64 -9.55
CA LEU A 85 6.89 -4.38 -8.72
C LEU A 85 8.32 -4.26 -9.24
N ARG A 86 8.56 -4.44 -10.55
CA ARG A 86 9.90 -4.25 -11.15
C ARG A 86 10.44 -2.84 -10.94
N ALA A 87 9.59 -1.82 -11.00
CA ALA A 87 10.00 -0.44 -10.74
C ALA A 87 10.41 -0.25 -9.27
N LEU A 88 9.65 -0.84 -8.35
CA LEU A 88 9.95 -0.82 -6.92
C LEU A 88 11.23 -1.61 -6.57
N GLU A 89 11.49 -2.75 -7.21
CA GLU A 89 12.74 -3.52 -7.04
C GLU A 89 13.99 -2.72 -7.40
N ALA A 90 13.89 -1.78 -8.33
CA ALA A 90 14.97 -0.88 -8.72
C ALA A 90 15.02 0.41 -7.89
N TYR A 91 14.03 0.66 -7.03
CA TYR A 91 13.93 1.87 -6.24
C TYR A 91 14.90 1.85 -5.06
N ARG A 92 15.80 2.83 -5.01
CA ARG A 92 16.82 2.98 -3.95
C ARG A 92 16.75 4.41 -3.39
N PRO A 93 15.80 4.71 -2.48
CA PRO A 93 15.69 6.05 -1.91
C PRO A 93 16.78 6.33 -0.89
N ASP A 94 17.23 7.58 -0.84
CA ASP A 94 18.05 8.08 0.27
C ASP A 94 17.18 8.24 1.54
N PRO A 95 17.77 8.11 2.75
CA PRO A 95 17.05 8.37 3.99
C PRO A 95 16.45 9.77 4.05
N TYR A 96 15.19 9.85 4.43
CA TYR A 96 14.48 11.10 4.62
C TYR A 96 15.00 11.84 5.85
N SER A 97 15.25 13.14 5.70
CA SER A 97 15.87 13.94 6.76
C SER A 97 14.91 14.39 7.86
N GLY A 98 13.59 14.22 7.66
CA GLY A 98 12.58 14.51 8.67
C GLY A 98 11.89 13.24 9.16
N GLN A 99 10.90 13.39 10.04
CA GLN A 99 10.06 12.29 10.49
C GLN A 99 9.20 11.71 9.37
N ILE A 100 9.26 10.39 9.20
CA ILE A 100 8.29 9.61 8.41
C ILE A 100 7.05 9.34 9.26
N LEU A 101 5.88 9.56 8.68
CA LEU A 101 4.60 9.10 9.20
C LEU A 101 4.21 7.81 8.47
N LEU A 102 3.99 6.71 9.20
CA LEU A 102 3.44 5.47 8.65
C LEU A 102 2.01 5.29 9.16
N LEU A 103 1.04 5.26 8.25
CA LEU A 103 -0.36 4.99 8.55
C LEU A 103 -0.65 3.53 8.20
N ARG A 104 -0.83 2.69 9.22
CA ARG A 104 -1.08 1.25 9.08
C ARG A 104 -2.55 0.93 9.23
N THR A 105 -3.04 -0.08 8.53
CA THR A 105 -4.42 -0.51 8.70
C THR A 105 -4.60 -1.39 9.93
N ALA A 106 -5.79 -1.34 10.52
CA ALA A 106 -6.15 -2.15 11.68
C ALA A 106 -6.54 -3.59 11.29
N GLU A 107 -7.14 -3.76 10.10
CA GLU A 107 -7.44 -5.08 9.56
C GLU A 107 -6.16 -5.71 8.98
N THR A 108 -5.88 -6.94 9.41
CA THR A 108 -4.72 -7.74 9.01
C THR A 108 -5.17 -9.11 8.48
N GLY A 109 -4.27 -9.80 7.77
CA GLY A 109 -4.49 -11.17 7.30
C GLY A 109 -5.21 -11.30 5.95
N SER A 110 -5.30 -10.23 5.17
CA SER A 110 -5.65 -10.30 3.74
C SER A 110 -4.40 -10.55 2.88
N ASP A 111 -4.56 -10.99 1.63
CA ASP A 111 -3.41 -11.36 0.78
C ASP A 111 -2.56 -10.15 0.35
N ASP A 112 -3.10 -8.94 0.49
CA ASP A 112 -2.43 -7.64 0.32
C ASP A 112 -1.85 -7.08 1.64
N ASP A 113 -1.98 -7.80 2.76
CA ASP A 113 -1.46 -7.37 4.07
C ASP A 113 0.06 -7.49 4.15
N VAL A 114 0.74 -6.39 3.83
CA VAL A 114 2.20 -6.24 4.00
C VAL A 114 2.64 -6.22 5.47
N ALA A 115 1.74 -6.01 6.44
CA ALA A 115 2.11 -6.03 7.86
C ALA A 115 2.52 -7.42 8.32
N SER A 116 1.94 -8.46 7.71
CA SER A 116 2.25 -9.86 7.98
C SER A 116 3.72 -10.21 7.64
N ASP A 117 4.34 -9.45 6.72
CA ASP A 117 5.77 -9.60 6.41
C ASP A 117 6.70 -8.89 7.43
N TYR A 118 6.13 -8.10 8.35
CA TYR A 118 6.85 -7.40 9.43
C TYR A 118 6.27 -7.72 10.82
N PRO A 119 6.23 -8.99 11.26
CA PRO A 119 5.55 -9.38 12.49
C PRO A 119 6.17 -8.77 13.76
N HIS A 120 7.40 -8.26 13.67
CA HIS A 120 8.15 -7.71 14.80
C HIS A 120 8.64 -6.28 14.58
N ASP A 121 8.38 -5.68 13.40
CA ASP A 121 8.78 -4.31 13.09
C ASP A 121 7.53 -3.44 12.89
N PRO A 122 7.15 -2.61 13.88
CA PRO A 122 5.98 -1.77 13.74
C PRO A 122 6.12 -0.72 12.64
N ALA A 123 7.35 -0.37 12.24
CA ALA A 123 7.65 0.62 11.21
C ALA A 123 7.78 -0.01 9.81
N MET A 124 7.54 -1.31 9.65
CA MET A 124 7.58 -2.01 8.35
C MET A 124 8.84 -1.71 7.52
N GLY A 125 10.02 -1.72 8.16
CA GLY A 125 11.31 -1.45 7.52
C GLY A 125 11.62 0.04 7.29
N TRP A 126 10.66 0.95 7.47
CA TRP A 126 10.86 2.38 7.19
C TRP A 126 11.83 3.08 8.14
N GLN A 127 12.13 2.48 9.30
CA GLN A 127 13.09 3.06 10.24
C GLN A 127 14.51 3.17 9.64
N ALA A 128 14.89 2.29 8.71
CA ALA A 128 16.16 2.37 8.00
C ALA A 128 16.26 3.61 7.08
N PHE A 129 15.12 4.18 6.71
CA PHE A 129 15.01 5.33 5.80
C PHE A 129 14.64 6.62 6.53
N SER A 130 14.62 6.62 7.87
CA SER A 130 14.27 7.80 8.68
C SER A 130 15.42 8.17 9.61
N ARG A 131 15.77 9.46 9.67
CA ARG A 131 16.72 9.99 10.66
C ARG A 131 16.09 10.24 12.03
N GLU A 132 14.77 10.33 12.06
CA GLU A 132 13.96 10.46 13.26
C GLU A 132 13.19 9.16 13.52
N GLU A 133 12.62 8.99 14.70
CA GLU A 133 11.72 7.87 14.98
C GLU A 133 10.49 7.94 14.05
N VAL A 134 10.19 6.82 13.37
CA VAL A 134 9.01 6.70 12.49
C VAL A 134 7.75 6.81 13.35
N ALA A 135 6.90 7.78 13.04
CA ALA A 135 5.61 7.92 13.70
C ALA A 135 4.61 6.93 13.09
N VAL A 136 4.30 5.85 13.81
CA VAL A 136 3.33 4.84 13.37
C VAL A 136 1.95 5.15 13.95
N HIS A 137 0.92 5.21 13.11
CA HIS A 137 -0.49 5.35 13.52
C HIS A 137 -1.33 4.29 12.85
N VAL A 138 -2.19 3.63 13.62
CA VAL A 138 -3.13 2.63 13.09
C VAL A 138 -4.45 3.32 12.76
N VAL A 139 -4.96 3.08 11.55
CA VAL A 139 -6.25 3.60 11.05
C VAL A 139 -7.22 2.45 10.74
N PRO A 140 -8.54 2.68 10.79
CA PRO A 140 -9.55 1.66 10.46
C PRO A 140 -9.49 1.18 9.01
N GLY A 141 -10.11 0.02 8.76
CA GLY A 141 -10.18 -0.61 7.44
C GLY A 141 -8.97 -1.48 7.13
N SER A 142 -8.85 -1.85 5.86
CA SER A 142 -7.77 -2.64 5.25
C SER A 142 -6.99 -1.80 4.22
N HIS A 143 -5.89 -2.32 3.70
CA HIS A 143 -5.11 -1.68 2.62
C HIS A 143 -6.00 -1.18 1.48
N ALA A 144 -6.89 -2.06 0.99
CA ALA A 144 -7.81 -1.76 -0.10
C ALA A 144 -8.93 -0.77 0.26
N THR A 145 -9.26 -0.56 1.53
CA THR A 145 -10.45 0.21 1.96
C THR A 145 -10.15 1.43 2.84
N MET A 146 -8.88 1.66 3.21
CA MET A 146 -8.48 2.77 4.11
C MET A 146 -8.80 4.16 3.54
N ALA A 147 -8.92 4.28 2.22
CA ALA A 147 -9.22 5.51 1.51
C ALA A 147 -10.71 5.65 1.15
N ASP A 148 -11.55 4.69 1.54
CA ASP A 148 -12.99 4.69 1.28
C ASP A 148 -13.78 5.01 2.55
N GLU A 149 -15.02 5.46 2.37
CA GLU A 149 -15.94 5.66 3.50
C GLU A 149 -16.30 4.31 4.17
N PRO A 150 -16.39 4.25 5.52
CA PRO A 150 -16.22 5.35 6.47
C PRO A 150 -14.76 5.58 6.94
N HIS A 151 -13.81 4.76 6.49
CA HIS A 151 -12.44 4.72 7.03
C HIS A 151 -11.60 5.95 6.68
N VAL A 152 -11.88 6.55 5.51
CA VAL A 152 -11.19 7.73 5.00
C VAL A 152 -11.19 8.91 5.98
N VAL A 153 -12.22 9.02 6.83
CA VAL A 153 -12.32 10.09 7.84
C VAL A 153 -11.11 10.08 8.77
N SER A 154 -10.73 8.91 9.29
CA SER A 154 -9.57 8.78 10.19
C SER A 154 -8.25 9.08 9.47
N LEU A 155 -8.12 8.63 8.22
CA LEU A 155 -6.97 8.91 7.37
C LEU A 155 -6.78 10.42 7.17
N VAL A 156 -7.85 11.13 6.84
CA VAL A 156 -7.86 12.59 6.64
C VAL A 156 -7.48 13.32 7.92
N GLU A 157 -8.07 12.97 9.06
CA GLU A 157 -7.76 13.60 10.35
C GLU A 157 -6.27 13.51 10.71
N GLN A 158 -5.65 12.35 10.48
CA GLN A 158 -4.21 12.14 10.73
C GLN A 158 -3.36 12.99 9.79
N LEU A 159 -3.70 13.04 8.50
CA LEU A 159 -2.98 13.82 7.51
C LEU A 159 -3.10 15.33 7.78
N GLU A 160 -4.30 15.84 8.03
CA GLU A 160 -4.55 17.26 8.30
C GLU A 160 -3.78 17.74 9.54
N THR A 161 -3.83 16.97 10.63
CA THR A 161 -3.09 17.27 11.87
C THR A 161 -1.60 17.43 11.58
N ARG A 162 -1.03 16.54 10.76
CA ARG A 162 0.41 16.49 10.48
C ARG A 162 0.83 17.55 9.46
N LEU A 163 0.00 17.82 8.45
CA LEU A 163 0.20 18.90 7.48
C LEU A 163 0.19 20.25 8.19
N ASN A 164 -0.80 20.51 9.05
CA ASN A 164 -0.92 21.75 9.81
C ASN A 164 0.29 21.97 10.74
N ALA A 165 0.72 20.93 11.45
CA ALA A 165 1.91 21.00 12.29
C ALA A 165 3.19 21.26 11.48
N SER A 166 3.31 20.69 10.29
CA SER A 166 4.46 20.89 9.39
C SER A 166 4.54 22.33 8.88
N CYS A 167 3.40 22.89 8.44
CA CYS A 167 3.28 24.28 8.01
C CYS A 167 3.66 25.26 9.13
N ALA A 168 3.18 25.01 10.36
CA ALA A 168 3.50 25.84 11.52
C ALA A 168 5.01 25.84 11.83
N ARG A 169 5.67 24.67 11.79
CA ARG A 169 7.13 24.56 11.99
C ARG A 169 7.92 25.30 10.90
N GLY A 170 7.48 25.23 9.64
CA GLY A 170 8.08 25.96 8.52
C GLY A 170 8.01 27.48 8.72
N ALA A 171 6.88 28.01 9.17
CA ALA A 171 6.68 29.43 9.42
C ALA A 171 7.54 29.96 10.59
N VAL A 172 7.73 29.16 11.64
CA VAL A 172 8.59 29.52 12.79
C VAL A 172 10.06 29.53 12.38
N ALA A 173 10.53 28.55 11.62
CA ALA A 173 11.91 28.48 11.14
C ALA A 173 12.27 29.70 10.26
N ALA A 174 11.41 30.06 9.31
CA ALA A 174 11.61 31.22 8.44
C ALA A 174 11.68 32.55 9.22
N ARG A 175 10.85 32.70 10.27
CA ARG A 175 10.88 33.89 11.15
C ARG A 175 12.14 33.97 12.01
N ALA A 176 12.74 32.85 12.40
CA ALA A 176 13.97 32.82 13.16
C ALA A 176 15.20 33.18 12.30
N GLU A 177 15.21 32.81 11.02
CA GLU A 177 16.26 33.20 10.07
C GLU A 177 16.23 34.70 9.75
N LEU A 178 15.04 35.29 9.56
CA LEU A 178 14.87 36.73 9.34
C LEU A 178 15.31 37.62 10.51
N ARG A 179 15.42 37.08 11.73
CA ARG A 179 15.88 37.82 12.92
C ARG A 179 17.38 37.70 13.19
N ARG A 180 18.08 36.82 12.47
CA ARG A 180 19.53 36.58 12.61
C ARG A 180 20.36 37.29 11.54
N ASN A 181 19.71 37.81 10.50
CA ASN A 181 20.30 38.68 9.47
C ASN A 181 19.94 40.14 9.77
#